data_AF-A0A137SSR9-F1
#
_entry.id   AF-A0A137SSR9-F1
#
_cell.length_a   1.000
_cell.length_b   1.000
_cell.length_c   1.000
_cell.angle_alpha   90.00
_cell.angle_beta   90.00
_cell.angle_gamma   90.00
#
_symmetry.space_group_name_H-M   'P 1'
#
loop_
_entity.id
_entity.type
_entity.pdbx_description
1 polymer ?
#
loop_
_entity_poly.entity_id
_entity_poly.type
_entity_poly.pdbx_seq_one_letter_code
_entity_poly.pdbx_strand_id
1 'polypeptide(L)'
;METMDLSEARIYVGTYAKYNNGSLQGEWVELSDFYDLDDFMERCAEIHEDEEEPEYMFQAWEEIPDGLINEGHLDENFFELRDELDRLNDTEKEAFWEWADGNNAHITQDAYSLVKAFQSAYMGSYASREDFAEEIVKMKNDLSDFALSYFDFSKYADDLFDTDFWYKDGYVFRNE
;
A
#
# COMPACT_ATOMS: atom_id res chain seq x y z
N MET A 1 5.36 0.50 -7.76
CA MET A 1 6.01 0.14 -6.47
C MET A 1 6.01 -1.39 -6.35
N GLU A 2 6.92 -2.04 -5.60
CA GLU A 2 6.70 -3.47 -5.30
C GLU A 2 5.47 -3.60 -4.41
N THR A 3 4.61 -4.58 -4.67
CA THR A 3 3.46 -4.87 -3.81
C THR A 3 3.98 -5.26 -2.43
N MET A 4 3.48 -4.61 -1.38
CA MET A 4 3.89 -4.88 0.00
C MET A 4 2.72 -5.45 0.80
N ASP A 5 3.01 -6.42 1.67
CA ASP A 5 2.05 -6.88 2.68
C ASP A 5 2.50 -6.46 4.07
N LEU A 6 1.95 -5.33 4.56
CA LEU A 6 2.35 -4.76 5.85
C LEU A 6 2.11 -5.71 7.03
N SER A 7 1.29 -6.74 6.85
CA SER A 7 1.01 -7.75 7.86
C SER A 7 2.11 -8.82 7.96
N GLU A 8 2.99 -8.89 6.97
CA GLU A 8 4.21 -9.72 6.97
C GLU A 8 5.47 -8.85 7.23
N ALA A 9 5.28 -7.60 7.67
CA ALA A 9 6.35 -6.66 7.92
C ALA A 9 7.22 -7.04 9.11
N ARG A 10 8.52 -6.85 8.95
CA ARG A 10 9.50 -7.12 10.00
C ARG A 10 10.68 -6.17 9.96
N ILE A 11 11.25 -5.92 11.14
CA ILE A 11 12.38 -5.02 11.34
C ILE A 11 13.50 -5.74 12.08
N TYR A 12 14.74 -5.59 11.62
CA TYR A 12 15.92 -5.96 12.37
C TYR A 12 16.31 -4.84 13.33
N VAL A 13 16.03 -5.05 14.62
CA VAL A 13 16.24 -4.06 15.67
C VAL A 13 17.60 -4.28 16.32
N GLY A 14 18.49 -3.30 16.16
CA GLY A 14 19.75 -3.19 16.89
C GLY A 14 19.82 -1.86 17.66
N THR A 15 21.02 -1.51 18.16
CA THR A 15 21.28 -0.20 18.76
C THR A 15 22.52 0.45 18.17
N TYR A 16 22.55 1.78 18.11
CA TYR A 16 23.74 2.52 17.71
C TYR A 16 24.93 2.24 18.65
N ALA A 17 24.66 2.02 19.95
CA ALA A 17 25.68 1.67 20.92
C ALA A 17 26.39 0.34 20.57
N LYS A 18 25.64 -0.73 20.27
CA LYS A 18 26.20 -2.01 19.81
C LYS A 18 26.94 -1.85 18.49
N TYR A 19 26.34 -1.15 17.52
CA TYR A 19 26.94 -0.91 16.21
C TYR A 19 28.29 -0.17 16.30
N ASN A 20 28.34 0.92 17.06
CA ASN A 20 29.56 1.72 17.27
C ASN A 20 30.67 0.95 18.01
N ASN A 21 30.30 -0.07 18.78
CA ASN A 21 31.23 -0.99 19.44
C ASN A 21 31.60 -2.20 18.58
N GLY A 22 31.25 -2.20 17.29
CA GLY A 22 31.59 -3.25 16.32
C GLY A 22 30.72 -4.51 16.43
N SER A 23 29.54 -4.41 17.04
CA SER A 23 28.58 -5.49 17.16
C SER A 23 27.34 -5.22 16.31
N LEU A 24 26.97 -6.16 15.45
CA LEU A 24 25.70 -6.14 14.70
C LEU A 24 24.60 -6.91 15.45
N GLN A 25 24.71 -7.08 16.77
CA GLN A 25 23.74 -7.82 17.55
C GLN A 25 22.42 -7.07 17.60
N GLY A 26 21.37 -7.76 17.16
CA GLY A 26 19.97 -7.35 17.18
C GLY A 26 19.07 -8.57 16.97
N GLU A 27 17.77 -8.31 16.82
CA GLU A 27 16.75 -9.35 16.61
C GLU A 27 15.80 -8.95 15.48
N TRP A 28 15.37 -9.93 14.68
CA TRP A 28 14.25 -9.74 13.76
C TRP A 28 12.94 -9.75 14.55
N VAL A 29 12.13 -8.73 14.35
CA VAL A 29 10.86 -8.51 15.05
C VAL A 29 9.74 -8.45 14.02
N GLU A 30 8.77 -9.36 14.12
CA GLU A 30 7.59 -9.44 13.25
C GLU A 30 6.53 -8.43 13.73
N LEU A 31 6.13 -7.47 12.90
CA LEU A 31 5.22 -6.39 13.31
C LEU A 31 3.76 -6.87 13.49
N SER A 32 3.42 -8.05 12.97
CA SER A 32 2.14 -8.71 13.21
C SER A 32 1.91 -9.06 14.69
N ASP A 33 2.96 -9.13 15.49
CA ASP A 33 2.88 -9.50 16.90
C ASP A 33 2.40 -8.33 17.79
N PHE A 34 2.33 -7.11 17.26
CA PHE A 34 2.01 -5.90 18.01
C PHE A 34 0.72 -5.25 17.51
N TYR A 35 -0.05 -4.71 18.45
CA TYR A 35 -1.25 -3.95 18.12
C TYR A 35 -0.90 -2.56 17.60
N ASP A 36 0.01 -1.87 18.27
CA ASP A 36 0.41 -0.50 17.99
C ASP A 36 1.93 -0.25 18.16
N LEU A 37 2.33 1.00 17.95
CA LEU A 37 3.72 1.43 18.07
C LEU A 37 4.26 1.29 19.50
N ASP A 38 3.42 1.52 20.52
CA ASP A 38 3.87 1.45 21.91
C ASP A 38 4.24 0.00 22.30
N ASP A 39 3.42 -0.97 21.88
CA ASP A 39 3.69 -2.41 22.06
C ASP A 39 5.01 -2.83 21.37
N PHE A 40 5.25 -2.35 20.14
CA PHE A 40 6.50 -2.62 19.42
C PHE A 40 7.72 -1.99 20.12
N MET A 41 7.58 -0.77 20.63
CA MET A 41 8.67 -0.09 21.33
C MET A 41 8.98 -0.74 22.69
N GLU A 42 7.97 -1.30 23.39
CA GLU A 42 8.18 -2.13 24.58
C GLU A 42 9.01 -3.37 24.25
N ARG A 43 8.70 -4.08 23.15
CA ARG A 43 9.52 -5.22 22.69
C ARG A 43 10.96 -4.81 22.38
N CYS A 44 11.17 -3.65 21.74
CA CYS A 44 12.52 -3.14 21.48
C CYS A 44 13.31 -2.93 22.78
N ALA A 45 12.65 -2.45 23.84
CA ALA A 45 13.26 -2.26 25.16
C ALA A 45 13.63 -3.59 25.81
N GLU A 46 12.80 -4.63 25.66
CA GLU A 46 13.11 -5.97 26.15
C GLU A 46 14.31 -6.61 25.44
N ILE A 47 14.44 -6.43 24.13
CA ILE A 47 15.57 -6.98 23.34
C ILE A 47 16.90 -6.36 23.81
N HIS A 48 16.88 -5.09 24.20
CA HIS A 48 18.04 -4.31 24.60
C HIS A 48 18.03 -3.94 26.09
N GLU A 49 17.45 -4.79 26.96
CA GLU A 49 17.41 -4.58 28.42
C GLU A 49 18.81 -4.52 29.08
N ASP A 50 19.84 -4.92 28.34
CA ASP A 50 21.24 -4.82 28.74
C ASP A 50 21.80 -3.39 28.66
N GLU A 51 21.06 -2.44 28.08
CA GLU A 51 21.38 -1.02 27.97
C GLU A 51 20.43 -0.15 28.82
N GLU A 52 20.96 0.90 29.48
CA GLU A 52 20.16 1.77 30.38
C GLU A 52 19.20 2.69 29.60
N GLU A 53 19.65 3.24 28.47
CA GLU A 53 18.87 4.09 27.56
C GLU A 53 19.23 3.70 26.10
N PRO A 54 18.67 2.59 25.57
CA PRO A 54 19.02 2.12 24.23
C PRO A 54 18.59 3.14 23.16
N GLU A 55 19.52 3.49 22.27
CA GLU A 55 19.24 4.25 21.06
C GLU A 55 19.09 3.27 19.89
N TYR A 56 17.84 2.98 19.52
CA TYR A 56 17.52 1.96 18.53
C TYR A 56 18.03 2.33 17.13
N MET A 57 18.44 1.30 16.40
CA MET A 57 18.87 1.37 15.02
C MET A 57 18.17 0.24 14.26
N PHE A 58 17.27 0.61 13.35
CA PHE A 58 16.60 -0.30 12.42
C PHE A 58 17.51 -0.54 11.22
N GLN A 59 18.24 -1.65 11.25
CA GLN A 59 19.34 -1.88 10.30
C GLN A 59 18.86 -2.52 8.98
N ALA A 60 17.71 -3.18 9.02
CA ALA A 60 17.05 -3.78 7.87
C ALA A 60 15.55 -3.90 8.16
N TRP A 61 14.74 -3.90 7.10
CA TRP A 61 13.30 -4.14 7.17
C TRP A 61 12.81 -4.81 5.89
N GLU A 62 11.68 -5.49 5.99
CA GLU A 62 10.99 -6.14 4.88
C GLU A 62 9.49 -5.80 4.93
N GLU A 63 8.84 -5.69 3.76
CA GLU A 63 7.42 -5.34 3.61
C GLU A 63 7.03 -4.00 4.26
N ILE A 64 7.96 -3.05 4.34
CA ILE A 64 7.70 -1.68 4.81
C ILE A 64 8.19 -0.67 3.75
N PRO A 65 7.33 0.24 3.28
CA PRO A 65 7.75 1.26 2.33
C PRO A 65 8.66 2.28 3.00
N ASP A 66 9.68 2.76 2.27
CA ASP A 66 10.66 3.75 2.75
C ASP A 66 10.04 5.05 3.29
N GLY A 67 8.79 5.35 2.93
CA GLY A 67 8.05 6.50 3.47
C GLY A 67 7.58 6.33 4.91
N LEU A 68 7.51 5.09 5.43
CA LEU A 68 7.04 4.78 6.79
C LEU A 68 8.18 4.39 7.73
N ILE A 69 9.40 4.20 7.24
CA ILE A 69 10.51 3.75 8.07
C ILE A 69 11.83 4.36 7.63
N ASN A 70 12.70 4.59 8.61
CA ASN A 70 14.11 4.87 8.39
C ASN A 70 14.95 4.23 9.51
N GLU A 71 16.27 4.43 9.45
CA GLU A 71 17.24 3.81 10.36
C GLU A 71 16.96 4.04 11.85
N GLY A 72 16.21 5.07 12.24
CA GLY A 72 15.93 5.35 13.66
C GLY A 72 14.46 5.50 14.01
N HIS A 73 13.54 5.27 13.07
CA HIS A 73 12.13 5.59 13.28
C HIS A 73 11.20 4.78 12.39
N LEU A 74 10.10 4.30 12.98
CA LEU A 74 8.92 3.74 12.32
C LEU A 74 7.80 4.78 12.51
N ASP A 75 7.18 5.18 11.41
CA ASP A 75 6.10 6.16 11.39
C ASP A 75 4.90 5.66 12.20
N GLU A 76 4.29 6.54 12.99
CA GLU A 76 3.15 6.22 13.86
C GLU A 76 1.94 5.70 13.08
N ASN A 77 1.81 6.08 11.81
CA ASN A 77 0.72 5.65 10.94
C ASN A 77 0.88 4.21 10.43
N PHE A 78 2.02 3.54 10.65
CA PHE A 78 2.27 2.20 10.13
C PHE A 78 1.18 1.20 10.54
N PHE A 79 0.86 1.14 11.83
CA PHE A 79 -0.11 0.18 12.38
C PHE A 79 -1.53 0.47 11.90
N GLU A 80 -1.91 1.75 11.84
CA GLU A 80 -3.23 2.14 11.31
C GLU A 80 -3.35 1.82 9.81
N LEU A 81 -2.30 2.06 9.03
CA LEU A 81 -2.31 1.73 7.60
C LEU A 81 -2.37 0.22 7.36
N ARG A 82 -1.57 -0.57 8.10
CA ARG A 82 -1.65 -2.04 8.07
C ARG A 82 -3.07 -2.51 8.32
N ASP A 83 -3.70 -2.02 9.38
CA ASP A 83 -5.05 -2.43 9.78
C ASP A 83 -6.14 -2.02 8.78
N GLU A 84 -6.00 -0.87 8.11
CA GLU A 84 -6.93 -0.48 7.04
C GLU A 84 -6.71 -1.31 5.77
N LEU A 85 -5.47 -1.62 5.41
CA LEU A 85 -5.16 -2.48 4.25
C LEU A 85 -5.61 -3.93 4.48
N ASP A 86 -5.55 -4.44 5.71
CA ASP A 86 -6.03 -5.79 6.06
C ASP A 86 -7.54 -5.97 5.90
N ARG A 87 -8.30 -4.88 5.78
CA ARG A 87 -9.74 -4.93 5.48
C ARG A 87 -10.01 -5.11 3.98
N LEU A 88 -9.00 -4.90 3.14
CA LEU A 88 -9.06 -5.10 1.70
C LEU A 88 -8.76 -6.57 1.38
N ASN A 89 -9.27 -7.05 0.25
CA ASN A 89 -8.84 -8.35 -0.27
C ASN A 89 -7.47 -8.25 -0.98
N ASP A 90 -6.81 -9.37 -1.24
CA ASP A 90 -5.47 -9.43 -1.84
C ASP A 90 -5.35 -8.60 -3.15
N THR A 91 -6.36 -8.67 -4.02
CA THR A 91 -6.40 -7.91 -5.27
C THR A 91 -6.53 -6.41 -5.04
N GLU A 92 -7.30 -6.00 -4.03
CA GLU A 92 -7.42 -4.59 -3.63
C GLU A 92 -6.13 -4.07 -2.98
N LYS A 93 -5.43 -4.89 -2.17
CA LYS A 93 -4.11 -4.55 -1.60
C LYS A 93 -3.08 -4.31 -2.72
N GLU A 94 -3.03 -5.18 -3.72
CA GLU A 94 -2.18 -4.99 -4.91
C GLU A 94 -2.51 -3.69 -5.65
N ALA A 95 -3.80 -3.46 -5.91
CA ALA A 95 -4.27 -2.25 -6.57
C ALA A 95 -3.97 -0.97 -5.78
N PHE A 96 -4.01 -1.04 -4.44
CA PHE A 96 -3.71 0.09 -3.56
C PHE A 96 -2.29 0.61 -3.79
N TRP A 97 -1.28 -0.26 -3.88
CA TRP A 97 0.10 0.16 -4.07
C TRP A 97 0.35 0.77 -5.46
N GLU A 98 -0.26 0.23 -6.51
CA GLU A 98 -0.20 0.85 -7.84
C GLU A 98 -0.90 2.22 -7.86
N TRP A 99 -2.06 2.34 -7.18
CA TRP A 99 -2.76 3.61 -7.03
C TRP A 99 -1.97 4.66 -6.26
N ALA A 100 -1.37 4.26 -5.13
CA ALA A 100 -0.57 5.14 -4.29
C ALA A 100 0.66 5.67 -5.04
N ASP A 101 1.36 4.80 -5.77
CA ASP A 101 2.50 5.17 -6.61
C ASP A 101 2.08 6.10 -7.76
N GLY A 102 1.03 5.72 -8.51
CA GLY A 102 0.53 6.49 -9.64
C GLY A 102 0.03 7.91 -9.28
N ASN A 103 -0.49 8.09 -8.06
CA ASN A 103 -0.95 9.38 -7.56
C ASN A 103 0.08 10.11 -6.68
N ASN A 104 1.27 9.52 -6.47
CA ASN A 104 2.25 10.02 -5.51
C ASN A 104 1.60 10.33 -4.15
N ALA A 105 0.81 9.37 -3.66
CA ALA A 105 0.04 9.50 -2.43
C ALA A 105 0.96 9.57 -1.20
N HIS A 106 0.57 10.38 -0.21
CA HIS A 106 1.32 10.50 1.03
C HIS A 106 0.89 9.39 1.99
N ILE A 107 1.64 8.29 2.03
CA ILE A 107 1.31 7.12 2.86
C ILE A 107 1.40 7.37 4.37
N THR A 108 1.99 8.49 4.79
CA THR A 108 2.05 8.96 6.18
C THR A 108 0.84 9.81 6.60
N GLN A 109 -0.13 10.02 5.70
CA GLN A 109 -1.39 10.70 6.05
C GLN A 109 -2.36 9.73 6.73
N ASP A 110 -3.42 10.25 7.35
CA ASP A 110 -4.52 9.48 7.95
C ASP A 110 -4.90 8.23 7.11
N ALA A 111 -4.62 7.05 7.67
CA ALA A 111 -4.76 5.76 7.00
C ALA A 111 -6.18 5.54 6.47
N TYR A 112 -7.19 5.84 7.29
CA TYR A 112 -8.59 5.69 6.91
C TYR A 112 -8.94 6.55 5.69
N SER A 113 -8.55 7.81 5.68
CA SER A 113 -8.80 8.73 4.56
C SER A 113 -8.04 8.32 3.31
N LEU A 114 -6.80 7.83 3.45
CA LEU A 114 -6.00 7.33 2.34
C LEU A 114 -6.64 6.12 1.67
N VAL A 115 -6.98 5.09 2.45
CA VAL A 115 -7.62 3.87 1.92
C VAL A 115 -9.01 4.17 1.35
N LYS A 116 -9.75 5.10 1.95
CA LYS A 116 -11.04 5.54 1.42
C LYS A 116 -10.93 6.29 0.09
N ALA A 117 -9.89 7.10 -0.09
CA ALA A 117 -9.61 7.76 -1.36
C ALA A 117 -9.31 6.72 -2.45
N PHE A 118 -8.45 5.74 -2.13
CA PHE A 118 -8.21 4.58 -3.00
C PHE A 118 -9.51 3.86 -3.38
N GLN A 119 -10.33 3.46 -2.40
CA GLN A 119 -11.59 2.74 -2.65
C GLN A 119 -12.58 3.56 -3.51
N SER A 120 -12.54 4.89 -3.39
CA SER A 120 -13.39 5.79 -4.18
C SER A 120 -12.91 5.94 -5.63
N ALA A 121 -11.61 5.74 -5.87
CA ALA A 121 -10.98 5.80 -7.19
C ALA A 121 -10.96 4.44 -7.89
N TYR A 122 -10.84 3.33 -7.15
CA TYR A 122 -10.72 1.99 -7.71
C TYR A 122 -12.02 1.53 -8.38
N MET A 123 -11.92 1.18 -9.66
CA MET A 123 -13.05 0.74 -10.48
C MET A 123 -13.11 -0.78 -10.66
N GLY A 124 -12.04 -1.51 -10.32
CA GLY A 124 -11.95 -2.95 -10.45
C GLY A 124 -10.80 -3.43 -11.34
N SER A 125 -10.73 -4.75 -11.52
CA SER A 125 -9.74 -5.43 -12.35
C SER A 125 -10.29 -5.79 -13.72
N TYR A 126 -9.57 -5.43 -14.77
CA TYR A 126 -9.95 -5.64 -16.16
C TYR A 126 -8.77 -6.15 -16.98
N ALA A 127 -9.01 -7.13 -17.86
CA ALA A 127 -7.97 -7.68 -18.73
C ALA A 127 -7.46 -6.65 -19.75
N SER A 128 -8.26 -5.63 -20.05
CA SER A 128 -7.89 -4.52 -20.92
C SER A 128 -8.74 -3.28 -20.67
N ARG A 129 -8.27 -2.14 -21.20
CA ARG A 129 -9.04 -0.88 -21.28
C ARG A 129 -10.36 -1.05 -22.06
N GLU A 130 -10.36 -1.90 -23.09
CA GLU A 130 -11.55 -2.17 -23.90
C GLU A 130 -12.63 -2.93 -23.11
N ASP A 131 -12.23 -3.90 -22.29
CA ASP A 131 -13.16 -4.65 -21.43
C ASP A 131 -13.89 -3.71 -20.44
N PHE A 132 -13.15 -2.77 -19.84
CA PHE A 132 -13.74 -1.73 -18.99
C PHE A 132 -14.71 -0.84 -19.76
N ALA A 133 -14.33 -0.39 -20.96
CA ALA A 133 -15.19 0.45 -21.78
C ALA A 133 -16.49 -0.27 -22.18
N GLU A 134 -16.41 -1.56 -22.50
CA GLU A 134 -17.59 -2.39 -22.78
C GLU A 134 -18.53 -2.49 -21.57
N GLU A 135 -17.99 -2.70 -20.37
CA GLU A 135 -18.77 -2.74 -19.13
C GLU A 135 -19.47 -1.40 -18.86
N ILE A 136 -18.75 -0.27 -18.97
CA ILE A 136 -19.31 1.07 -18.76
C ILE A 136 -20.50 1.35 -19.68
N VAL A 137 -20.38 1.00 -20.97
CA VAL A 137 -21.47 1.20 -21.95
C VAL A 137 -22.67 0.31 -21.60
N LYS A 138 -22.44 -0.96 -21.26
CA LYS A 138 -23.50 -1.90 -20.87
C LYS A 138 -24.21 -1.47 -19.58
N MET A 139 -23.47 -0.95 -18.59
CA MET A 139 -24.04 -0.45 -17.34
C MET A 139 -24.94 0.77 -17.55
N LYS A 140 -24.57 1.68 -18.47
CA LYS A 140 -25.40 2.84 -18.82
C LYS A 140 -26.72 2.44 -19.51
N ASN A 141 -26.76 1.28 -20.16
CA ASN A 141 -27.93 0.73 -20.86
C ASN A 141 -28.56 1.71 -21.88
N ASP A 142 -27.71 2.54 -22.50
CA ASP A 142 -28.13 3.60 -23.42
C ASP A 142 -28.24 3.13 -24.87
N LEU A 143 -27.80 1.90 -25.17
CA LEU A 143 -27.72 1.35 -26.52
C LEU A 143 -28.46 0.01 -26.62
N SER A 144 -29.20 -0.18 -27.72
CA SER A 144 -29.79 -1.47 -28.08
C SER A 144 -28.72 -2.49 -28.50
N ASP A 145 -29.00 -3.79 -28.40
CA ASP A 145 -28.11 -4.88 -28.85
C ASP A 145 -27.60 -4.70 -30.29
N PHE A 146 -28.46 -4.23 -31.19
CA PHE A 146 -28.07 -3.95 -32.56
C PHE A 146 -26.98 -2.88 -32.62
N ALA A 147 -27.12 -1.78 -31.88
CA ALA A 147 -26.12 -0.71 -31.82
C ALA A 147 -24.82 -1.18 -31.13
N LEU A 148 -24.91 -1.96 -30.06
CA LEU A 148 -23.75 -2.54 -29.37
C LEU A 148 -22.89 -3.39 -30.32
N SER A 149 -23.51 -4.13 -31.23
CA SER A 149 -22.78 -4.97 -32.20
C SER A 149 -21.91 -4.20 -33.21
N TYR A 150 -22.09 -2.89 -33.33
CA TYR A 150 -21.27 -2.02 -34.18
C TYR A 150 -20.47 -0.98 -33.38
N PHE A 151 -20.58 -0.99 -32.05
CA PHE A 151 -19.90 -0.01 -31.20
C PHE A 151 -18.40 -0.30 -31.16
N ASP A 152 -17.57 0.73 -31.31
CA ASP A 152 -16.12 0.62 -31.32
C ASP A 152 -15.60 0.86 -29.89
N PHE A 153 -15.58 -0.20 -29.08
CA PHE A 153 -15.18 -0.13 -27.66
C PHE A 153 -13.73 0.28 -27.49
N SER A 154 -12.83 -0.16 -28.38
CA SER A 154 -11.43 0.26 -28.36
C SER A 154 -11.28 1.77 -28.49
N LYS A 155 -11.99 2.41 -29.43
CA LYS A 155 -11.93 3.88 -29.54
C LYS A 155 -12.55 4.58 -28.33
N TYR A 156 -13.66 4.07 -27.82
CA TYR A 156 -14.28 4.66 -26.63
C TYR A 156 -13.39 4.52 -25.39
N ALA A 157 -12.65 3.41 -25.28
CA ALA A 157 -11.66 3.22 -24.24
C ALA A 157 -10.57 4.31 -24.32
N ASP A 158 -10.02 4.58 -25.51
CA ASP A 158 -9.02 5.65 -25.64
C ASP A 158 -9.56 7.01 -25.12
N ASP A 159 -10.80 7.37 -25.45
CA ASP A 159 -11.43 8.59 -24.92
C ASP A 159 -11.57 8.55 -23.37
N LEU A 160 -12.00 7.43 -22.79
CA LEU A 160 -12.17 7.27 -21.34
C LEU A 160 -10.84 7.39 -20.57
N PHE A 161 -9.78 6.80 -21.11
CA PHE A 161 -8.47 6.73 -20.44
C PHE A 161 -7.57 7.93 -20.74
N ASP A 162 -7.96 8.80 -21.67
CA ASP A 162 -7.31 10.10 -21.89
C ASP A 162 -7.79 11.18 -20.91
N THR A 163 -8.96 11.00 -20.27
CA THR A 163 -9.54 12.02 -19.38
C THR A 163 -9.92 11.49 -18.00
N ASP A 164 -10.77 10.47 -17.93
CA ASP A 164 -11.54 10.17 -16.71
C ASP A 164 -10.92 9.03 -15.90
N PHE A 165 -10.12 8.18 -16.53
CA PHE A 165 -9.55 6.99 -15.92
C PHE A 165 -8.08 6.79 -16.30
N TRP A 166 -7.39 5.98 -15.53
CA TRP A 166 -6.08 5.43 -15.89
C TRP A 166 -6.04 3.93 -15.60
N TYR A 167 -5.19 3.22 -16.34
CA TYR A 167 -5.06 1.76 -16.30
C TYR A 167 -3.61 1.37 -16.04
N LYS A 168 -3.40 0.47 -15.10
CA LYS A 168 -2.08 -0.05 -14.77
C LYS A 168 -2.20 -1.48 -14.25
N ASP A 169 -1.41 -2.38 -14.82
CA ASP A 169 -1.24 -3.77 -14.38
C ASP A 169 -2.55 -4.56 -14.13
N GLY A 170 -3.60 -4.27 -14.91
CA GLY A 170 -4.90 -4.93 -14.74
C GLY A 170 -5.92 -4.13 -13.94
N TYR A 171 -5.54 -3.03 -13.30
CA TYR A 171 -6.41 -2.22 -12.46
C TYR A 171 -6.83 -0.94 -13.16
N VAL A 172 -8.11 -0.58 -13.00
CA VAL A 172 -8.66 0.69 -13.48
C VAL A 172 -8.94 1.60 -12.29
N PHE A 173 -8.52 2.86 -12.42
CA PHE A 173 -8.75 3.89 -11.42
C PHE A 173 -9.35 5.13 -12.08
N ARG A 174 -10.24 5.83 -11.38
CA ARG A 174 -10.76 7.13 -11.79
C ARG A 174 -9.74 8.22 -11.48
N ASN A 175 -9.57 9.18 -12.39
CA ASN A 175 -8.87 10.44 -12.12
C ASN A 175 -9.71 11.31 -11.17
N GLU A 176 -9.05 11.94 -10.20
CA GLU A 176 -9.67 12.96 -9.32
C GLU A 176 -9.41 14.38 -9.81
#